data_AF-A0A520ELR8-F1
#
_entry.id   AF-A0A520ELR8-F1
#
_cell.length_a   1.000
_cell.length_b   1.000
_cell.length_c   1.000
_cell.angle_alpha   90.00
_cell.angle_beta   90.00
_cell.angle_gamma   90.00
#
_symmetry.space_group_name_H-M   'P 1'
#
loop_
_entity.id
_entity.type
_entity.pdbx_description
1 polymer ?
#
loop_
_entity_poly.entity_id
_entity_poly.type
_entity_poly.pdbx_seq_one_letter_code
_entity_poly.pdbx_strand_id
1 'polypeptide(L)'
;VIRGRVLAGGADHQVLRSATVTELDARYALETDAGERISVHNVGMRTGSEQDIDALTRGEQVPADRIYFRTFPRLSTSADSLSWMNGTLFVATGERLPNSVELDVYQLT
;
A
#
# COMPACT_ATOMS: atom_id res chain seq x y z
N VAL A 1 2.89 19.36 -1.00
CA VAL A 1 2.86 18.20 -0.08
C VAL A 1 1.43 17.97 0.33
N ILE A 2 0.90 16.76 0.15
CA ILE A 2 -0.45 16.39 0.60
C ILE A 2 -0.30 15.79 2.01
N ARG A 3 -1.10 16.26 2.95
CA ARG A 3 -1.12 15.79 4.34
C ARG A 3 -2.54 15.40 4.72
N GLY A 4 -2.65 14.43 5.61
CA GLY A 4 -3.93 13.86 5.99
C GLY A 4 -3.75 12.59 6.81
N ARG A 5 -4.81 11.80 6.86
CA ARG A 5 -4.89 10.56 7.64
C ARG A 5 -5.57 9.46 6.85
N VAL A 6 -5.22 8.21 7.16
CA VAL A 6 -6.00 7.04 6.78
C VAL A 6 -7.27 7.03 7.62
N LEU A 7 -8.43 6.87 6.99
CA LEU A 7 -9.70 6.74 7.69
C LEU A 7 -9.87 5.33 8.26
N ALA A 8 -10.59 5.22 9.37
CA ALA A 8 -10.94 3.92 9.93
C ALA A 8 -11.81 3.12 8.95
N GLY A 9 -11.44 1.86 8.74
CA GLY A 9 -12.09 0.96 7.79
C GLY A 9 -11.13 0.49 6.70
N GLY A 10 -11.67 -0.32 5.79
CA GLY A 10 -10.87 -0.99 4.78
C GLY A 10 -10.22 -2.28 5.29
N ALA A 11 -9.59 -2.98 4.36
CA ALA A 11 -8.86 -4.23 4.62
C ALA A 11 -7.84 -4.47 3.51
N ASP A 12 -6.87 -5.32 3.80
CA ASP A 12 -5.98 -5.94 2.81
C ASP A 12 -6.31 -7.43 2.73
N HIS A 13 -6.80 -7.86 1.57
CA HIS A 13 -7.14 -9.26 1.30
C HIS A 13 -5.92 -9.97 0.73
N GLN A 14 -5.04 -10.41 1.62
CA GLN A 14 -3.79 -11.03 1.21
C GLN A 14 -3.97 -12.50 0.81
N VAL A 15 -3.23 -12.92 -0.21
CA VAL A 15 -3.18 -14.32 -0.65
C VAL A 15 -1.72 -14.80 -0.70
N LEU A 16 -1.39 -15.84 0.07
CA LEU A 16 -0.13 -16.57 -0.10
C LEU A 16 -0.21 -17.43 -1.37
N ARG A 17 0.39 -16.95 -2.46
CA ARG A 17 0.43 -17.66 -3.74
C ARG A 17 1.45 -18.81 -3.73
N SER A 18 2.49 -18.67 -2.92
CA SER A 18 3.49 -19.69 -2.60
C SER A 18 4.12 -19.38 -1.24
N ALA A 19 5.05 -20.24 -0.79
CA ALA A 19 5.86 -19.98 0.40
C ALA A 19 6.72 -18.70 0.31
N THR A 20 6.95 -18.17 -0.90
CA THR A 20 7.83 -17.01 -1.16
C THR A 20 7.10 -15.79 -1.72
N VAL A 21 5.79 -15.88 -1.97
CA VAL A 21 5.00 -14.83 -2.65
C VAL A 21 3.68 -14.59 -1.92
N THR A 22 3.48 -13.36 -1.46
CA THR A 22 2.19 -12.84 -0.99
C THR A 22 1.64 -11.82 -1.98
N GLU A 23 0.43 -12.04 -2.47
CA GLU A 23 -0.36 -11.04 -3.22
C GLU A 23 -1.14 -10.17 -2.24
N LEU A 24 -1.26 -8.88 -2.58
CA LEU A 24 -1.91 -7.86 -1.75
C LEU A 24 -3.07 -7.23 -2.54
N ASP A 25 -4.22 -7.04 -1.89
CA ASP A 25 -5.38 -6.30 -2.44
C ASP A 25 -6.00 -5.48 -1.30
N ALA A 26 -5.45 -4.28 -1.12
CA ALA A 26 -5.87 -3.35 -0.09
C ALA A 26 -6.88 -2.33 -0.64
N ARG A 27 -7.98 -2.15 0.10
CA ARG A 27 -8.99 -1.13 -0.17
C ARG A 27 -9.28 -0.33 1.08
N TYR A 28 -9.05 0.98 1.01
CA TYR A 28 -9.21 1.91 2.13
C TYR A 28 -9.42 3.34 1.62
N ALA A 29 -9.55 4.30 2.54
CA ALA A 29 -9.74 5.70 2.21
C ALA A 29 -8.80 6.61 3.01
N LEU A 30 -8.43 7.73 2.40
CA LEU A 30 -7.66 8.82 3.00
C LEU A 30 -8.55 10.07 3.11
N GLU A 31 -8.27 10.90 4.11
CA GLU A 31 -8.83 12.25 4.23
C GLU A 31 -7.69 13.26 4.41
N THR A 32 -7.62 14.26 3.54
CA THR A 32 -6.61 15.34 3.63
C THR A 32 -6.94 16.28 4.78
N ASP A 33 -5.96 17.08 5.22
CA ASP A 33 -6.18 18.12 6.23
C ASP A 33 -7.19 19.21 5.76
N ALA A 34 -7.43 19.30 4.45
CA ALA A 34 -8.45 20.16 3.85
C ALA A 34 -9.84 19.51 3.76
N GLY A 35 -9.99 18.26 4.21
CA GLY A 35 -11.25 17.51 4.21
C GLY A 35 -11.58 16.79 2.90
N GLU A 36 -10.62 16.72 1.96
CA GLU A 36 -10.81 16.02 0.68
C GLU A 36 -10.64 14.51 0.89
N ARG A 37 -11.44 13.70 0.20
CA ARG A 37 -11.41 12.25 0.34
C ARG A 37 -10.81 11.57 -0.89
N ILE A 38 -9.97 10.58 -0.64
CA ILE A 38 -9.32 9.77 -1.68
C ILE A 38 -9.62 8.30 -1.38
N SER A 39 -10.25 7.60 -2.32
CA SER A 39 -10.36 6.14 -2.29
C SER A 39 -9.08 5.54 -2.83
N VAL A 40 -8.56 4.54 -2.14
CA VAL A 40 -7.34 3.83 -2.51
C VAL A 40 -7.67 2.37 -2.77
N HIS A 41 -7.36 1.89 -3.98
CA HIS A 41 -7.25 0.48 -4.28
C HIS A 41 -5.79 0.17 -4.60
N ASN A 42 -5.11 -0.53 -3.70
CA ASN A 42 -3.68 -0.78 -3.80
C ASN A 42 -3.43 -2.28 -3.92
N VAL A 43 -2.99 -2.70 -5.11
CA VAL A 43 -2.65 -4.09 -5.40
C VAL A 43 -1.14 -4.21 -5.57
N GLY A 44 -0.58 -5.34 -5.18
CA GLY A 44 0.85 -5.55 -5.35
C GLY A 44 1.31 -6.92 -4.90
N MET A 45 2.63 -7.04 -4.76
CA MET A 45 3.28 -8.27 -4.36
C MET A 45 4.31 -7.98 -3.27
N ARG A 46 4.39 -8.92 -2.34
CA ARG A 46 5.51 -9.06 -1.41
C ARG A 46 6.20 -10.39 -1.70
N THR A 47 7.50 -10.36 -1.96
CA THR A 47 8.31 -11.56 -2.17
C THR A 47 9.59 -11.53 -1.36
N GLY A 48 10.07 -12.71 -0.97
CA GLY A 48 11.24 -12.89 -0.12
C GLY A 48 11.58 -14.36 0.03
N SER A 49 12.51 -14.69 0.93
CA SER A 49 12.72 -16.08 1.32
C SER A 49 11.49 -16.64 2.05
N GLU A 50 11.32 -17.96 2.06
CA GLU A 50 10.24 -18.62 2.82
C GLU A 50 10.28 -18.24 4.30
N GLN A 51 11.48 -18.27 4.90
CA GLN A 51 11.68 -17.87 6.29
C GLN A 51 11.21 -16.43 6.56
N ASP A 52 11.48 -15.51 5.62
CA ASP A 52 11.12 -14.10 5.76
C ASP A 52 9.62 -13.86 5.59
N ILE A 53 8.97 -14.51 4.61
CA ILE A 53 7.52 -14.41 4.42
C ILE A 53 6.76 -15.02 5.60
N ASP A 54 7.22 -16.14 6.12
CA ASP A 54 6.65 -16.77 7.31
C ASP A 54 6.80 -15.88 8.56
N ALA A 55 7.96 -15.26 8.74
CA ALA A 55 8.20 -14.29 9.82
C ALA A 55 7.22 -13.11 9.74
N LEU A 56 7.04 -12.53 8.55
CA LEU A 56 6.07 -11.45 8.34
C LEU A 56 4.63 -11.87 8.61
N THR A 57 4.26 -13.12 8.30
CA THR A 57 2.93 -13.66 8.57
C THR A 57 2.67 -13.81 10.07
N ARG A 58 3.72 -14.07 10.86
CA ARG A 58 3.66 -14.06 12.34
C ARG A 58 3.72 -12.66 12.94
N GLY A 59 3.85 -11.60 12.13
CA GLY A 59 3.98 -10.22 12.59
C GLY A 59 5.37 -9.87 13.13
N GLU A 60 6.38 -10.68 12.81
CA GLU A 60 7.77 -10.41 13.17
C GLU A 60 8.36 -9.32 12.25
N GLN A 61 9.36 -8.60 12.76
CA GLN A 61 10.08 -7.62 11.96
C GLN A 61 11.10 -8.32 11.05
N VAL A 62 11.07 -7.97 9.77
CA VAL A 62 12.07 -8.39 8.77
C VAL A 62 12.70 -7.13 8.17
N PRO A 63 14.03 -7.07 8.00
CA PRO A 63 14.68 -5.96 7.28
C PRO A 63 14.04 -5.73 5.91
N ALA A 64 13.69 -4.48 5.60
CA ALA A 64 12.96 -4.13 4.39
C ALA A 64 13.72 -4.48 3.10
N ASP A 65 15.04 -4.41 3.13
CA ASP A 65 15.93 -4.75 2.00
C ASP A 65 15.93 -6.23 1.61
N ARG A 66 15.46 -7.11 2.50
CA ARG A 66 15.25 -8.54 2.23
C ARG A 66 13.93 -8.85 1.56
N ILE A 67 13.04 -7.87 1.48
CA ILE A 67 11.68 -8.03 0.99
C ILE A 67 11.49 -7.16 -0.25
N TYR A 68 11.19 -7.80 -1.38
CA TYR A 68 10.63 -7.07 -2.49
C TYR A 68 9.16 -6.76 -2.19
N PHE A 69 8.84 -5.50 -1.93
CA PHE A 69 7.47 -5.05 -1.68
C PHE A 69 7.15 -3.90 -2.62
N ARG A 70 6.37 -4.19 -3.67
CA ARG A 70 5.98 -3.20 -4.69
C ARG A 70 4.49 -3.30 -4.96
N THR A 71 3.85 -2.14 -5.08
CA THR A 71 2.41 -2.03 -5.35
C THR A 71 2.12 -0.98 -6.41
N PHE A 72 0.90 -0.97 -6.93
CA PHE A 72 0.39 0.01 -7.87
C PHE A 72 -0.92 0.60 -7.32
N PRO A 73 -0.86 1.65 -6.50
CA PRO A 73 -2.06 2.25 -5.94
C PRO A 73 -2.85 2.98 -7.02
N ARG A 74 -4.12 2.63 -7.18
CA ARG A 74 -5.09 3.44 -7.91
C ARG A 74 -5.79 4.38 -6.95
N LEU A 75 -5.66 5.68 -7.21
CA LEU A 75 -6.26 6.74 -6.42
C LEU A 75 -7.49 7.27 -7.17
N SER A 76 -8.60 7.45 -6.45
CA SER A 76 -9.84 8.02 -6.97
C SER A 76 -10.40 9.09 -6.03
N THR A 77 -10.79 10.25 -6.55
CA THR A 77 -11.33 11.36 -5.75
C THR A 77 -12.35 12.19 -6.53
N SER A 78 -13.28 12.81 -5.81
CA SER A 78 -14.22 13.80 -6.34
C SER A 78 -13.77 15.25 -6.07
N ALA A 79 -12.61 15.46 -5.45
CA ALA A 79 -12.09 16.80 -5.17
C ALA A 79 -11.42 17.40 -6.41
N ASP A 80 -11.87 18.58 -6.85
CA ASP A 80 -11.38 19.23 -8.07
C ASP A 80 -9.87 19.52 -8.01
N SER A 81 -9.37 19.93 -6.84
CA SER A 81 -7.96 20.17 -6.50
C SER A 81 -7.07 18.93 -6.67
N LEU A 82 -7.63 17.74 -6.54
CA LEU A 82 -6.92 16.45 -6.61
C LEU A 82 -7.31 15.64 -7.85
N SER A 83 -8.11 16.22 -8.75
CA SER A 83 -8.65 15.55 -9.94
C SER A 83 -7.58 14.94 -10.85
N TRP A 84 -6.36 15.50 -10.84
CA TRP A 84 -5.21 14.96 -11.56
C TRP A 84 -4.87 13.51 -11.19
N MET A 85 -5.15 13.08 -9.95
CA MET A 85 -4.89 11.71 -9.50
C MET A 85 -5.73 10.67 -10.26
N ASN A 86 -6.95 11.03 -10.67
CA ASN A 86 -7.89 10.11 -11.33
C ASN A 86 -7.36 9.60 -12.68
N GLY A 87 -6.50 10.39 -13.35
CA GLY A 87 -5.89 10.07 -14.63
C GLY A 87 -4.40 9.71 -14.54
N THR A 88 -3.86 9.53 -13.33
CA THR A 88 -2.43 9.32 -13.10
C THR A 88 -2.16 7.89 -12.64
N LEU A 89 -1.11 7.27 -13.19
CA LEU A 89 -0.61 5.98 -12.70
C LEU A 89 0.41 6.21 -11.60
N PHE A 90 0.33 5.37 -10.57
CA PHE A 90 1.26 5.38 -9.44
C PHE A 90 1.85 3.99 -9.21
N VAL A 91 3.07 4.00 -8.68
CA VAL A 91 3.74 2.81 -8.13
C VAL A 91 4.22 3.14 -6.73
N ALA A 92 4.39 2.13 -5.88
CA ALA A 92 4.93 2.33 -4.54
C ALA A 92 5.96 1.28 -4.16
N THR A 93 6.90 1.68 -3.31
CA THR A 93 7.72 0.75 -2.52
C THR A 93 7.16 0.70 -1.11
N GLY A 94 7.13 -0.49 -0.51
CA GLY A 94 6.60 -0.68 0.82
C GLY A 94 7.61 -1.25 1.81
N GLU A 95 7.40 -0.93 3.08
CA GLU A 95 8.02 -1.59 4.22
C GLU A 95 6.93 -2.14 5.13
N ARG A 96 7.08 -3.41 5.54
CA ARG A 96 6.16 -4.05 6.48
C ARG A 96 6.77 -3.97 7.88
N LEU A 97 6.19 -3.12 8.71
CA LEU A 97 6.46 -3.06 10.15
C LEU A 97 5.48 -3.99 10.89
N PRO A 98 5.74 -4.36 12.16
CA PRO A 98 4.84 -5.25 12.90
C PRO A 98 3.37 -4.78 12.93
N ASN A 99 3.17 -3.47 13.19
CA ASN A 99 1.83 -2.89 13.39
C ASN A 99 1.39 -1.93 12.28
N SER A 100 2.23 -1.71 11.25
CA SER A 100 1.94 -0.77 10.18
C SER A 100 2.58 -1.20 8.86
N VAL A 101 2.21 -0.51 7.79
CA VAL A 101 2.88 -0.56 6.50
C VAL A 101 3.21 0.87 6.14
N GLU A 102 4.44 1.10 5.72
CA GLU A 102 4.87 2.38 5.17
C GLU A 102 4.99 2.24 3.66
N LEU A 103 4.44 3.19 2.92
CA LEU A 103 4.45 3.19 1.45
C LEU A 103 4.97 4.53 0.95
N ASP A 104 6.07 4.48 0.19
CA ASP A 104 6.49 5.62 -0.61
C ASP A 104 5.84 5.51 -1.99
N VAL A 105 4.96 6.47 -2.31
CA VAL A 105 4.15 6.47 -3.54
C VAL A 105 4.72 7.46 -4.55
N TYR A 106 4.93 6.98 -5.78
CA TYR A 106 5.51 7.74 -6.89
C TYR A 106 4.51 7.82 -8.03
N GLN A 107 4.35 9.02 -8.58
CA GLN A 107 3.70 9.24 -9.87
C GLN A 107 4.61 8.75 -11.00
N LEU A 108 4.05 8.03 -11.96
CA LEU A 108 4.74 7.74 -13.23
C LEU A 108 4.62 8.93 -14.18
N THR A 109 5.72 9.27 -14.84
CA THR A 109 5.87 10.39 -15.79
C THR A 109 6.39 9.93 -17.13
#